data_AF-A0A3D4YQ82-F1
#
_entry.id   AF-A0A3D4YQ82-F1
#
_cell.length_a   1.000
_cell.length_b   1.000
_cell.length_c   1.000
_cell.angle_alpha   90.00
_cell.angle_beta   90.00
_cell.angle_gamma   90.00
#
_symmetry.space_group_name_H-M   'P 1'
#
loop_
_entity.id
_entity.type
_entity.pdbx_description
1 polymer ?
#
loop_
_entity_poly.entity_id
_entity_poly.type
_entity_poly.pdbx_seq_one_letter_code
_entity_poly.pdbx_strand_id
1 'polypeptide(L)'
;DPGEWPYTRGVQPSMYRGRLWTMRQYAGFGSAKETNERFKMLLDAGQTGLSVAFDLPTQMGLDSDSPRSLGEVGRAGVAIDSVEDMRALLEGIPLDQVSTSMTINATAATLLAMYIVVAEERGIARDKLSGTIQNDILKEYIARGT
;
A
#
# COMPACT_ATOMS: atom_id res chain seq x y z
N ASP A 1 17.77 -0.73 28.11
CA ASP A 1 18.08 -1.84 27.17
C ASP A 1 17.23 -1.75 25.90
N PRO A 2 17.34 -2.63 24.87
CA PRO A 2 16.32 -2.67 23.80
C PRO A 2 14.92 -2.84 24.41
N GLY A 3 13.92 -2.17 23.83
CA GLY A 3 12.56 -2.14 24.37
C GLY A 3 12.32 -1.17 25.53
N GLU A 4 13.32 -0.39 25.92
CA GLU A 4 13.21 0.63 26.98
C GLU A 4 13.67 1.99 26.47
N TRP A 5 13.03 3.08 26.94
CA TRP A 5 13.47 4.45 26.68
C TRP A 5 14.97 4.61 27.06
N PRO A 6 15.86 5.14 26.20
CA PRO A 6 15.60 5.90 24.99
C PRO A 6 15.39 5.16 23.66
N TYR A 7 15.20 3.85 23.70
CA TYR A 7 15.06 2.94 22.54
C TYR A 7 16.24 2.99 21.56
N THR A 8 17.36 3.61 21.93
CA THR A 8 18.57 3.72 21.09
C THR A 8 19.04 2.35 20.58
N ARG A 9 18.79 1.28 21.35
CA ARG A 9 19.18 -0.10 21.01
C ARG A 9 18.06 -0.91 20.33
N GLY A 10 16.89 -0.32 20.09
CA GLY A 10 15.74 -0.96 19.45
C GLY A 10 14.43 -0.78 20.22
N VAL A 11 13.32 -0.78 19.49
CA VAL A 11 11.96 -0.59 20.04
C VAL A 11 11.34 -1.84 20.65
N GLN A 12 11.92 -3.02 20.40
CA GLN A 12 11.44 -4.31 20.91
C GLN A 12 12.50 -4.94 21.82
N PRO A 13 12.15 -5.58 22.95
CA PRO A 13 13.12 -6.19 23.86
C PRO A 13 13.99 -7.28 23.22
N SER A 14 13.38 -8.11 22.36
CA SER A 14 14.06 -9.24 21.71
C SER A 14 14.49 -8.96 20.27
N MET A 15 14.07 -7.82 19.70
CA MET A 15 14.32 -7.43 18.29
C MET A 15 14.17 -8.63 17.35
N TYR A 16 15.16 -8.86 16.48
CA TYR A 16 15.15 -9.90 15.46
C TYR A 16 15.41 -11.32 16.00
N ARG A 17 15.73 -11.48 17.29
CA ARG A 17 15.75 -12.80 17.93
C ARG A 17 14.34 -13.31 18.23
N GLY A 18 13.37 -12.41 18.36
CA GLY A 18 11.95 -12.74 18.54
C GLY A 18 11.19 -12.80 17.22
N ARG A 19 11.29 -11.73 16.42
CA ARG A 19 10.62 -11.65 15.11
C ARG A 19 11.50 -10.87 14.13
N LEU A 20 11.75 -11.44 12.96
CA LEU A 20 12.45 -10.74 11.88
C LEU A 20 11.66 -9.49 11.43
N TRP A 21 12.35 -8.56 10.75
CA TRP A 21 11.66 -7.48 10.07
C TRP A 21 10.73 -8.04 8.97
N THR A 22 9.67 -7.31 8.64
CA THR A 22 8.82 -7.68 7.51
C THR A 22 9.60 -7.49 6.22
N MET A 23 9.80 -8.58 5.46
CA MET A 23 10.27 -8.47 4.08
C MET A 23 9.10 -7.95 3.23
N ARG A 24 9.24 -6.73 2.73
CA ARG A 24 8.17 -6.01 2.02
C ARG A 24 8.74 -5.36 0.77
N GLN A 25 8.57 -6.02 -0.37
CA GLN A 25 8.93 -5.47 -1.67
C GLN A 25 7.88 -4.47 -2.13
N TYR A 26 8.39 -3.38 -2.69
CA TYR A 26 7.61 -2.37 -3.35
C TYR A 26 7.19 -2.87 -4.74
N ALA A 27 5.89 -2.90 -5.01
CA ALA A 27 5.34 -3.37 -6.28
C ALA A 27 4.10 -2.55 -6.68
N GLY A 28 3.96 -2.36 -7.98
CA GLY A 28 2.91 -1.56 -8.62
C GLY A 28 3.43 -1.11 -9.96
N PHE A 29 2.81 -1.58 -11.03
CA PHE A 29 3.10 -1.18 -12.40
C PHE A 29 1.94 -1.61 -13.29
N GLY A 30 1.57 -0.77 -14.25
CA GLY A 30 0.50 -1.06 -15.20
C GLY A 30 -0.87 -1.12 -14.52
N SER A 31 -1.65 -2.13 -14.88
CA SER A 31 -3.02 -2.31 -14.40
C SER A 31 -3.10 -2.95 -13.01
N ALA A 32 -4.27 -2.81 -12.38
CA ALA A 32 -4.59 -3.45 -11.12
C ALA A 32 -4.44 -4.99 -11.17
N LYS A 33 -4.80 -5.62 -12.30
CA LYS A 33 -4.67 -7.07 -12.50
C LYS A 33 -3.22 -7.52 -12.57
N GLU A 34 -2.40 -6.85 -13.37
CA GLU A 34 -0.96 -7.16 -13.48
C GLU A 34 -0.24 -6.98 -12.13
N THR A 35 -0.60 -5.92 -11.40
CA THR A 35 -0.06 -5.71 -10.05
C THR A 35 -0.54 -6.77 -9.06
N ASN A 36 -1.80 -7.24 -9.16
CA ASN A 36 -2.31 -8.35 -8.34
C ASN A 36 -1.55 -9.66 -8.59
N GLU A 37 -1.32 -10.01 -9.85
CA GLU A 37 -0.52 -11.19 -10.23
C GLU A 37 0.89 -11.11 -9.63
N ARG A 38 1.50 -9.93 -9.66
CA ARG A 38 2.78 -9.68 -9.01
C ARG A 38 2.71 -9.85 -7.49
N PHE A 39 1.65 -9.39 -6.83
CA PHE A 39 1.47 -9.59 -5.39
C PHE A 39 1.37 -11.07 -5.04
N LYS A 40 0.59 -11.85 -5.79
CA LYS A 40 0.48 -13.31 -5.57
C LYS A 40 1.84 -13.99 -5.73
N MET A 41 2.58 -13.69 -6.81
CA MET A 41 3.94 -14.20 -7.02
C MET A 41 4.88 -13.88 -5.85
N LEU A 42 4.80 -12.65 -5.31
CA LEU A 42 5.63 -12.23 -4.19
C LEU A 42 5.27 -12.95 -2.89
N LEU A 43 3.98 -13.13 -2.61
CA LEU A 43 3.51 -13.90 -1.45
C LEU A 43 3.92 -15.37 -1.54
N ASP A 44 3.77 -15.98 -2.72
CA ASP A 44 4.20 -17.36 -2.98
C ASP A 44 5.72 -17.54 -2.81
N ALA A 45 6.50 -16.49 -3.09
CA ALA A 45 7.94 -16.44 -2.85
C ALA A 45 8.33 -16.17 -1.39
N GLY A 46 7.38 -16.13 -0.46
CA GLY A 46 7.62 -15.97 0.98
C GLY A 46 7.59 -14.54 1.50
N GLN A 47 7.11 -13.57 0.70
CA GLN A 47 6.92 -12.20 1.19
C GLN A 47 5.84 -12.16 2.27
N THR A 48 6.09 -11.40 3.35
CA THR A 48 5.22 -11.38 4.54
C THR A 48 4.38 -10.11 4.68
N GLY A 49 4.44 -9.22 3.69
CA GLY A 49 3.62 -8.02 3.61
C GLY A 49 3.74 -7.38 2.23
N LEU A 50 2.68 -6.74 1.74
CA LEU A 50 2.67 -6.10 0.41
C LEU A 50 2.93 -4.60 0.49
N SER A 51 3.61 -4.01 -0.49
CA SER A 51 3.66 -2.55 -0.61
C SER A 51 3.24 -2.12 -2.00
N VAL A 52 2.20 -1.29 -2.04
CA VAL A 52 1.58 -0.79 -3.27
C VAL A 52 2.22 0.54 -3.66
N ALA A 53 2.67 0.61 -4.92
CA ALA A 53 3.05 1.82 -5.62
C ALA A 53 1.90 2.28 -6.51
N PHE A 54 1.49 3.55 -6.41
CA PHE A 54 0.45 4.12 -7.27
C PHE A 54 1.07 4.98 -8.37
N ASP A 55 0.39 5.11 -9.50
CA ASP A 55 0.83 6.01 -10.56
C ASP A 55 0.70 7.49 -10.17
N LEU A 56 1.22 8.39 -11.00
CA LEU A 56 1.20 9.83 -10.69
C LEU A 56 -0.24 10.41 -10.69
N PRO A 57 -1.13 10.08 -11.64
CA PRO A 57 -2.53 10.51 -11.59
C PRO A 57 -3.24 10.17 -10.27
N THR A 58 -3.16 8.91 -9.83
CA THR A 58 -3.76 8.46 -8.56
C THR A 58 -3.22 9.24 -7.36
N GLN A 59 -1.91 9.52 -7.36
CA GLN A 59 -1.27 10.29 -6.30
C GLN A 59 -1.73 11.76 -6.26
N MET A 60 -1.95 12.35 -7.44
CA MET A 60 -2.39 13.73 -7.61
C MET A 60 -3.92 13.91 -7.52
N GLY A 61 -4.68 12.82 -7.38
CA GLY A 61 -6.15 12.85 -7.34
C GLY A 61 -6.78 13.16 -8.68
N LEU A 62 -6.19 12.64 -9.76
CA LEU A 62 -6.69 12.75 -11.12
C LEU A 62 -7.10 11.36 -11.62
N ASP A 63 -8.28 11.28 -12.24
CA ASP A 63 -8.71 10.08 -12.94
C ASP A 63 -7.85 9.84 -14.19
N SER A 64 -7.77 8.59 -14.63
CA SER A 64 -6.98 8.16 -15.80
C SER A 64 -7.38 8.84 -17.12
N ASP A 65 -8.63 9.29 -17.26
CA ASP A 65 -9.14 9.98 -18.46
C ASP A 65 -8.93 11.51 -18.44
N SER A 66 -8.40 12.06 -17.34
CA SER A 66 -8.03 13.46 -17.26
C SER A 66 -6.97 13.79 -18.31
N PRO A 67 -7.10 14.92 -19.05
CA PRO A 67 -6.07 15.34 -20.01
C PRO A 67 -4.67 15.50 -19.39
N ARG A 68 -4.59 15.73 -18.07
CA ARG A 68 -3.33 15.85 -17.33
C ARG A 68 -2.68 14.50 -16.98
N SER A 69 -3.42 13.40 -17.12
CA SER A 69 -2.96 12.04 -16.83
C SER A 69 -2.27 11.38 -18.03
N LEU A 70 -2.43 11.96 -19.23
CA LEU A 70 -1.92 11.40 -20.47
C LEU A 70 -0.40 11.12 -20.40
N GLY A 71 -0.04 9.85 -20.58
CA GLY A 71 1.36 9.39 -20.57
C GLY A 71 1.90 8.98 -19.19
N GLU A 72 1.11 9.17 -18.12
CA GLU A 72 1.51 8.83 -16.75
C GLU A 72 0.67 7.70 -16.12
N VAL A 73 -0.50 7.38 -16.71
CA VAL A 73 -1.37 6.27 -16.27
C VAL A 73 -0.61 4.95 -16.25
N GLY A 74 -0.58 4.29 -15.09
CA GLY A 74 0.06 2.98 -14.90
C GLY A 74 1.60 2.98 -15.02
N ARG A 75 2.25 4.13 -15.21
CA ARG A 75 3.68 4.20 -15.54
C ARG A 75 4.58 4.07 -14.31
N ALA A 76 4.29 4.85 -13.28
CA ALA A 76 5.09 4.89 -12.04
C ALA A 76 4.59 3.91 -10.97
N GLY A 77 3.41 3.34 -11.17
CA GLY A 77 2.70 2.49 -10.23
C GLY A 77 1.39 2.00 -10.83
N VAL A 78 0.55 1.38 -10.01
CA VAL A 78 -0.80 0.98 -10.42
C VAL A 78 -1.74 2.18 -10.51
N ALA A 79 -2.59 2.23 -11.54
CA ALA A 79 -3.68 3.20 -11.66
C ALA A 79 -4.88 2.75 -10.81
N ILE A 80 -5.44 3.65 -10.00
CA ILE A 80 -6.66 3.43 -9.21
C ILE A 80 -7.56 4.66 -9.34
N ASP A 81 -8.63 4.53 -10.11
CA ASP A 81 -9.63 5.59 -10.29
C ASP A 81 -10.85 5.33 -9.40
N SER A 82 -11.15 4.04 -9.17
CA SER A 82 -12.38 3.61 -8.50
C SER A 82 -12.15 2.45 -7.52
N VAL A 83 -13.18 2.12 -6.74
CA VAL A 83 -13.13 0.95 -5.87
C VAL A 83 -13.06 -0.36 -6.66
N GLU A 84 -13.51 -0.38 -7.92
CA GLU A 84 -13.45 -1.51 -8.84
C GLU A 84 -12.00 -1.86 -9.16
N ASP A 85 -11.13 -0.85 -9.33
CA ASP A 85 -9.70 -1.05 -9.53
C ASP A 85 -9.04 -1.60 -8.25
N MET A 86 -9.45 -1.08 -7.08
CA MET A 86 -8.99 -1.61 -5.79
C MET A 86 -9.44 -3.06 -5.58
N ARG A 87 -10.64 -3.45 -6.04
CA ARG A 87 -11.12 -4.84 -6.01
C ARG A 87 -10.21 -5.74 -6.84
N ALA A 88 -9.92 -5.32 -8.07
CA ALA A 88 -9.03 -6.07 -8.98
C ALA A 88 -7.61 -6.18 -8.40
N LEU A 89 -7.08 -5.08 -7.84
CA LEU A 89 -5.76 -5.05 -7.22
C LEU A 89 -5.61 -6.04 -6.07
N LEU A 90 -6.65 -6.18 -5.25
CA LEU A 90 -6.63 -6.98 -4.04
C LEU A 90 -7.25 -8.38 -4.23
N GLU A 91 -7.69 -8.75 -5.43
CA GLU A 91 -8.40 -10.00 -5.68
C GLU A 91 -7.63 -11.23 -5.18
N GLY A 92 -8.25 -12.02 -4.30
CA GLY A 92 -7.64 -13.22 -3.72
C GLY A 92 -6.52 -12.98 -2.71
N ILE A 93 -6.22 -11.73 -2.35
CA ILE A 93 -5.25 -11.41 -1.29
C ILE A 93 -5.92 -11.53 0.09
N PRO A 94 -5.34 -12.28 1.06
CA PRO A 94 -5.90 -12.44 2.41
C PRO A 94 -5.58 -11.22 3.29
N LEU A 95 -6.42 -10.18 3.20
CA LEU A 95 -6.21 -8.87 3.84
C LEU A 95 -6.20 -8.90 5.39
N ASP A 96 -6.74 -9.97 5.98
CA ASP A 96 -6.77 -10.23 7.42
C ASP A 96 -5.49 -10.93 7.94
N GLN A 97 -4.64 -11.41 7.03
CA GLN A 97 -3.41 -12.15 7.35
C GLN A 97 -2.15 -11.45 6.86
N VAL A 98 -2.26 -10.68 5.78
CA VAL A 98 -1.13 -9.99 5.14
C VAL A 98 -1.23 -8.50 5.41
N SER A 99 -0.18 -7.93 6.00
CA SER A 99 -0.10 -6.49 6.17
C SER A 99 0.08 -5.79 4.82
N THR A 100 -0.70 -4.75 4.53
CA THR A 100 -0.61 -3.98 3.27
C THR A 100 -0.16 -2.55 3.51
N SER A 101 0.91 -2.12 2.83
CA SER A 101 1.41 -0.75 2.87
C SER A 101 1.04 -0.03 1.57
N MET A 102 0.56 1.19 1.66
CA MET A 102 0.19 2.05 0.54
C MET A 102 1.03 3.33 0.60
N THR A 103 1.94 3.49 -0.36
CA THR A 103 2.78 4.70 -0.46
C THR A 103 1.98 5.82 -1.13
N ILE A 104 1.06 6.39 -0.36
CA ILE A 104 0.09 7.38 -0.82
C ILE A 104 -0.06 8.50 0.23
N ASN A 105 -0.28 9.74 -0.23
CA ASN A 105 -0.26 10.94 0.62
C ASN A 105 -1.49 11.82 0.41
N ALA A 106 -1.48 12.73 -0.56
CA ALA A 106 -2.59 13.68 -0.78
C ALA A 106 -3.95 12.98 -0.89
N THR A 107 -4.01 11.85 -1.59
CA THR A 107 -5.22 11.03 -1.78
C THR A 107 -5.33 9.85 -0.81
N ALA A 108 -4.53 9.82 0.27
CA ALA A 108 -4.46 8.67 1.16
C ALA A 108 -5.79 8.31 1.83
N ALA A 109 -6.60 9.30 2.19
CA ALA A 109 -7.91 9.06 2.78
C ALA A 109 -8.87 8.35 1.81
N THR A 110 -8.85 8.75 0.53
CA THR A 110 -9.68 8.15 -0.53
C THR A 110 -9.29 6.69 -0.76
N LEU A 111 -7.99 6.42 -0.90
CA LEU A 111 -7.50 5.06 -1.15
C LEU A 111 -7.65 4.16 0.08
N LEU A 112 -7.53 4.69 1.29
CA LEU A 112 -7.86 3.96 2.51
C LEU A 112 -9.35 3.60 2.57
N ALA A 113 -10.24 4.52 2.18
CA ALA A 113 -11.67 4.24 2.13
C ALA A 113 -11.99 3.11 1.14
N MET A 114 -11.42 3.16 -0.07
CA MET A 114 -11.56 2.08 -1.07
C MET A 114 -11.05 0.74 -0.52
N TYR A 115 -9.87 0.73 0.12
CA TYR A 115 -9.30 -0.48 0.73
C TYR A 115 -10.24 -1.08 1.79
N ILE A 116 -10.80 -0.24 2.66
CA ILE A 116 -11.76 -0.66 3.69
C ILE A 116 -13.04 -1.23 3.06
N VAL A 117 -13.59 -0.58 2.03
CA VAL A 117 -14.79 -1.07 1.33
C VAL A 117 -14.54 -2.47 0.77
N VAL A 118 -13.40 -2.70 0.11
CA VAL A 118 -13.04 -4.03 -0.42
C VAL A 118 -12.93 -5.08 0.70
N ALA A 119 -12.42 -4.72 1.88
CA ALA A 119 -12.37 -5.61 3.03
C ALA A 119 -13.77 -5.94 3.57
N GLU A 120 -14.63 -4.93 3.73
CA GLU A 120 -16.00 -5.07 4.24
C GLU A 120 -16.86 -5.95 3.33
N GLU A 121 -16.73 -5.78 2.01
CA GLU A 121 -17.41 -6.63 1.02
C GLU A 121 -16.99 -8.09 1.08
N ARG A 122 -15.77 -8.37 1.57
CA ARG A 122 -15.25 -9.72 1.82
C ARG A 122 -15.59 -10.24 3.22
N GLY A 123 -16.35 -9.49 4.00
CA GLY A 123 -16.70 -9.83 5.38
C GLY A 123 -15.53 -9.71 6.37
N ILE A 124 -14.47 -8.98 6.02
CA ILE A 124 -13.31 -8.76 6.90
C ILE A 124 -13.57 -7.51 7.75
N ALA A 125 -13.61 -7.69 9.06
CA ALA A 125 -13.78 -6.59 10.00
C ALA A 125 -12.55 -5.65 10.00
N ARG A 126 -12.79 -4.34 10.16
CA ARG A 126 -11.74 -3.31 10.08
C ARG A 126 -10.60 -3.52 11.08
N ASP A 127 -10.89 -4.09 12.25
CA ASP A 127 -9.90 -4.39 13.31
C ASP A 127 -8.96 -5.56 12.96
N LYS A 128 -9.27 -6.33 11.90
CA LYS A 128 -8.40 -7.36 11.35
C LYS A 128 -7.42 -6.84 10.31
N LEU A 129 -7.63 -5.62 9.81
CA LEU A 129 -6.76 -5.04 8.80
C LEU A 129 -5.46 -4.55 9.43
N SER A 130 -4.34 -5.01 8.88
CA SER A 130 -3.02 -4.55 9.25
C SER A 130 -2.38 -3.82 8.08
N GLY A 131 -1.81 -2.65 8.31
CA GLY A 131 -1.23 -1.89 7.21
C GLY A 131 -0.74 -0.51 7.56
N THR A 132 -0.36 0.22 6.52
CA THR A 132 0.11 1.59 6.62
C THR A 132 -0.30 2.36 5.38
N ILE A 133 -0.85 3.56 5.55
CA ILE A 133 -0.84 4.59 4.52
C ILE A 133 0.26 5.58 4.87
N GLN A 134 1.02 6.05 3.89
CA GLN A 134 2.13 6.97 4.18
C GLN A 134 1.63 8.26 4.83
N ASN A 135 0.62 8.91 4.25
CA ASN A 135 -0.13 10.03 4.83
C ASN A 135 0.73 11.14 5.47
N ASP A 136 1.88 11.43 4.86
CA ASP A 136 2.75 12.52 5.28
C ASP A 136 2.67 13.63 4.24
N ILE A 137 1.79 14.62 4.46
CA ILE A 137 1.62 15.72 3.53
C ILE A 137 2.73 16.77 3.66
N LEU A 138 3.39 16.88 4.82
CA LEU A 138 4.42 17.89 5.03
C LEU A 138 5.66 17.61 4.16
N LYS A 139 6.06 16.34 4.05
CA LYS A 139 7.17 15.96 3.16
C LYS A 139 6.83 16.07 1.67
N GLU A 140 5.55 16.14 1.30
CA GLU A 140 5.17 16.46 -0.09
C GLU A 140 5.66 17.86 -0.48
N TYR A 141 5.38 18.86 0.36
CA TYR A 141 5.80 20.24 0.11
C TYR A 141 7.32 20.43 0.12
N ILE A 142 8.04 19.63 0.91
CA ILE A 142 9.48 19.82 1.13
C ILE A 142 10.32 19.11 0.05
N ALA A 143 9.93 17.91 -0.39
CA ALA A 143 10.84 17.04 -1.13
C ALA A 143 10.22 16.20 -2.26
N ARG A 144 8.90 15.95 -2.25
CA ARG A 144 8.30 14.96 -3.15
C ARG A 144 7.43 15.55 -4.26
N GLY A 145 6.66 16.60 -3.96
CA GLY A 145 5.95 17.40 -4.96
C GLY A 145 4.80 16.69 -5.68
N THR A 146 4.10 15.76 -5.02
CA THR A 146 2.87 15.16 -5.55
C THR A 146 1.61 15.81 -5.00
#